data_AF-A0A0F9JVY9-F1
#
_entry.id   AF-A0A0F9JVY9-F1
#
_cell.length_a   1.000
_cell.length_b   1.000
_cell.length_c   1.000
_cell.angle_alpha   90.00
_cell.angle_beta   90.00
_cell.angle_gamma   90.00
#
_symmetry.space_group_name_H-M   'P 1'
#
loop_
_entity.id
_entity.type
_entity.pdbx_description
1 polymer ?
#
loop_
_entity_poly.entity_id
_entity_poly.type
_entity_poly.pdbx_seq_one_letter_code
_entity_poly.pdbx_strand_id
1 'polypeptide(L)'
;AGDATTLTDTGRTEPNDYFNTNWIVEVVSGTGKGSYGIVTDFVKSTGVITVDAWLDIDGTSTGTNPGSGDEYRLLPVSNLQPAGFAFDNVVRLACMAAAEAELDDVQTIWENKYGQALSNALKIDARSAPRTVGNFGGMGWAPYSALVRRRYYDYGRNNYVDTNTPGYISGM
;
A
#
# COMPACT_ATOMS: atom_id res chain seq x y z
N ALA A 1 33.85 10.31 -24.51
CA ALA A 1 34.90 10.61 -23.51
C ALA A 1 34.50 11.89 -22.77
N GLY A 2 34.64 11.90 -21.45
CA GLY A 2 34.34 13.06 -20.61
C GLY A 2 35.55 13.99 -20.44
N ASP A 3 35.28 15.28 -20.33
CA ASP A 3 36.20 16.34 -19.92
C ASP A 3 35.53 17.18 -18.81
N ALA A 4 36.18 18.25 -18.34
CA ALA A 4 35.70 19.11 -17.26
C ALA A 4 34.27 19.63 -17.44
N THR A 5 33.81 19.82 -18.68
CA THR A 5 32.47 20.33 -18.99
C THR A 5 31.83 19.69 -20.21
N THR A 6 32.43 18.65 -20.78
CA THR A 6 31.93 18.04 -22.02
C THR A 6 31.90 16.53 -21.97
N LEU A 7 30.96 15.94 -22.70
CA LEU A 7 30.91 14.52 -23.00
C LEU A 7 30.74 14.36 -24.51
N THR A 8 31.62 13.59 -25.14
CA THR A 8 31.49 13.24 -26.56
C THR A 8 30.83 11.89 -26.73
N ASP A 9 29.72 11.85 -27.46
CA ASP A 9 29.01 10.66 -27.95
C ASP A 9 28.50 10.87 -29.40
N THR A 10 29.28 10.35 -30.34
CA THR A 10 29.00 10.43 -31.77
C THR A 10 27.89 9.48 -32.23
N GLY A 11 27.40 8.57 -31.37
CA GLY A 11 26.40 7.57 -31.71
C GLY A 11 24.96 8.07 -31.68
N ARG A 12 24.74 9.28 -31.16
CA ARG A 12 23.40 9.91 -31.03
C ARG A 12 22.76 10.23 -32.37
N THR A 13 21.43 10.31 -32.42
CA THR A 13 20.66 10.57 -33.64
C THR A 13 19.75 11.80 -33.56
N GLU A 14 19.60 12.36 -32.37
CA GLU A 14 18.79 13.52 -32.03
C GLU A 14 19.29 14.78 -32.78
N PRO A 15 18.42 15.77 -33.07
CA PRO A 15 18.84 17.01 -33.71
C PRO A 15 19.72 17.87 -32.80
N ASN A 16 20.37 18.90 -33.37
CA ASN A 16 21.03 19.95 -32.56
C ASN A 16 20.07 20.51 -31.51
N ASP A 17 20.62 20.87 -30.36
CA ASP A 17 19.91 21.54 -29.25
C ASP A 17 18.80 20.71 -28.57
N TYR A 18 18.63 19.44 -28.94
CA TYR A 18 17.55 18.59 -28.41
C TYR A 18 17.57 18.48 -26.87
N PHE A 19 18.77 18.48 -26.27
CA PHE A 19 18.96 18.30 -24.84
C PHE A 19 19.11 19.63 -24.07
N ASN A 20 19.03 20.79 -24.72
CA ASN A 20 19.38 22.07 -24.09
C ASN A 20 18.36 22.53 -23.03
N THR A 21 17.15 21.95 -23.02
CA THR A 21 16.07 22.38 -22.10
C THR A 21 15.74 21.28 -21.10
N ASN A 22 16.11 21.48 -19.83
CA ASN A 22 15.74 20.62 -18.71
C ASN A 22 16.19 19.16 -18.89
N TRP A 23 17.44 18.92 -19.29
CA TRP A 23 18.05 17.60 -19.26
C TRP A 23 19.26 17.57 -18.33
N ILE A 24 19.45 16.43 -17.68
CA ILE A 24 20.64 16.09 -16.93
C ILE A 24 21.35 14.93 -17.59
N VAL A 25 22.67 14.93 -17.46
CA VAL A 25 23.52 13.79 -17.76
C VAL A 25 24.06 13.24 -16.46
N GLU A 26 23.84 11.94 -16.23
CA GLU A 26 24.30 11.25 -15.03
C GLU A 26 25.30 10.17 -15.42
N VAL A 27 26.44 10.16 -14.75
CA VAL A 27 27.51 9.19 -14.97
C VAL A 27 27.28 7.97 -14.09
N VAL A 28 27.12 6.80 -14.72
CA VAL A 28 26.70 5.56 -14.06
C VAL A 28 27.88 4.64 -13.77
N SER A 29 28.99 4.78 -14.49
CA SER A 29 30.18 3.93 -14.33
C SER A 29 31.48 4.73 -14.41
N GLY A 30 32.58 4.07 -13.99
CA GLY A 30 33.92 4.63 -14.07
C GLY A 30 34.23 5.70 -13.02
N THR A 31 35.14 6.62 -13.36
CA THR A 31 35.70 7.63 -12.46
C THR A 31 34.69 8.71 -12.05
N GLY A 32 33.78 9.08 -12.96
CA GLY A 32 32.76 10.09 -12.68
C GLY A 32 31.51 9.54 -11.99
N LYS A 33 31.47 8.26 -11.65
CA LYS A 33 30.26 7.58 -11.13
C LYS A 33 29.59 8.35 -9.99
N GLY A 34 28.28 8.58 -10.14
CA GLY A 34 27.47 9.29 -9.15
C GLY A 34 27.52 10.82 -9.29
N SER A 35 28.29 11.33 -10.25
CA SER A 35 28.25 12.74 -10.62
C SER A 35 27.22 12.97 -11.72
N TYR A 36 26.61 14.15 -11.73
CA TYR A 36 25.68 14.56 -12.77
C TYR A 36 25.92 16.00 -13.21
N GLY A 37 25.50 16.36 -14.42
CA GLY A 37 25.61 17.72 -14.93
C GLY A 37 24.30 18.14 -15.61
N ILE A 38 23.98 19.43 -15.52
CA ILE A 38 22.86 20.01 -16.27
C ILE A 38 23.36 20.33 -17.69
N VAL A 39 22.66 19.80 -18.69
CA VAL A 39 23.03 19.98 -20.09
C VAL A 39 22.70 21.40 -20.54
N THR A 40 23.69 22.10 -21.09
CA THR A 40 23.55 23.47 -21.61
C THR A 40 23.53 23.52 -23.13
N ASP A 41 24.22 22.58 -23.79
CA ASP A 41 24.32 22.52 -25.25
C ASP A 41 24.48 21.09 -25.77
N PHE A 42 23.98 20.82 -26.97
CA PHE A 42 24.20 19.58 -27.71
C PHE A 42 24.43 19.85 -29.20
N VAL A 43 25.64 19.50 -29.65
CA VAL A 43 26.06 19.64 -31.04
C VAL A 43 26.04 18.29 -31.74
N LYS A 44 25.09 18.06 -32.64
CA LYS A 44 24.89 16.80 -33.36
C LYS A 44 26.05 16.45 -34.31
N SER A 45 26.70 17.43 -34.93
CA SER A 45 27.79 17.16 -35.87
C SER A 45 29.00 16.51 -35.20
N THR A 46 29.24 16.79 -33.93
CA THR A 46 30.35 16.26 -33.13
C THR A 46 29.89 15.28 -32.04
N GLY A 47 28.59 15.23 -31.74
CA GLY A 47 28.04 14.44 -30.64
C GLY A 47 28.44 14.99 -29.27
N VAL A 48 28.83 16.27 -29.17
CA VAL A 48 29.30 16.87 -27.92
C VAL A 48 28.11 17.37 -27.13
N ILE A 49 28.02 16.90 -25.89
CA ILE A 49 27.12 17.36 -24.85
C ILE A 49 27.93 18.26 -23.93
N THR A 50 27.48 19.49 -23.72
CA THR A 50 28.11 20.44 -22.81
C THR A 50 27.29 20.54 -21.53
N VAL A 51 27.96 20.56 -20.38
CA VAL A 51 27.36 20.81 -19.07
C VAL A 51 27.99 22.04 -18.43
N ASP A 52 27.25 22.71 -17.56
CA ASP A 52 27.75 23.88 -16.83
C ASP A 52 28.85 23.48 -15.81
N ALA A 53 28.56 22.46 -15.01
CA ALA A 53 29.48 21.84 -14.08
C ALA A 53 29.07 20.40 -13.76
N TRP A 54 30.04 19.61 -13.29
CA TRP A 54 29.78 18.31 -12.67
C TRP A 54 29.46 18.50 -11.19
N LEU A 55 28.28 18.05 -10.81
CA LEU A 55 27.74 18.09 -9.46
C LEU A 55 27.81 16.70 -8.83
N ASP A 56 27.99 16.64 -7.51
CA ASP A 56 27.80 15.41 -6.74
C ASP A 56 26.30 15.13 -6.48
N ILE A 57 26.00 14.04 -5.78
CA ILE A 57 24.62 13.63 -5.48
C ILE A 57 23.81 14.67 -4.71
N ASP A 58 24.48 15.57 -3.96
CA ASP A 58 23.85 16.61 -3.16
C ASP A 58 23.69 17.93 -3.95
N GLY A 59 24.15 17.97 -5.21
CA GLY A 59 24.10 19.15 -6.07
C GLY A 59 25.24 20.15 -5.82
N THR A 60 26.29 19.74 -5.11
CA THR A 60 27.47 20.57 -4.88
C THR A 60 28.43 20.43 -6.05
N SER A 61 29.13 21.51 -6.43
CA SER A 61 30.11 21.55 -7.53
C SER A 61 31.43 20.83 -7.21
N THR A 62 31.34 19.70 -6.53
CA THR A 62 32.42 18.78 -6.11
C THR A 62 32.35 17.47 -6.89
N GLY A 63 31.49 17.40 -7.92
CA GLY A 63 31.36 16.24 -8.79
C GLY A 63 32.68 15.90 -9.49
N THR A 64 32.92 14.61 -9.67
CA THR A 64 34.11 14.12 -10.37
C THR A 64 33.86 14.08 -11.87
N ASN A 65 34.79 14.63 -12.64
CA ASN A 65 34.70 14.61 -14.09
C ASN A 65 34.66 13.17 -14.61
N PRO A 66 33.79 12.84 -15.59
CA PRO A 66 33.79 11.55 -16.23
C PRO A 66 35.09 11.32 -17.00
N GLY A 67 35.59 10.10 -16.93
CA GLY A 67 36.76 9.64 -17.66
C GLY A 67 36.44 9.21 -19.09
N SER A 68 37.48 8.74 -19.79
CA SER A 68 37.31 8.09 -21.09
C SER A 68 36.75 6.68 -20.89
N GLY A 69 35.60 6.39 -21.50
CA GLY A 69 34.93 5.09 -21.39
C GLY A 69 33.88 5.00 -20.29
N ASP A 70 33.67 6.06 -19.50
CA ASP A 70 32.59 6.13 -18.51
C ASP A 70 31.22 6.05 -19.22
N GLU A 71 30.35 5.21 -18.70
CA GLU A 71 28.97 5.08 -19.17
C GLU A 71 28.09 6.12 -18.49
N TYR A 72 27.13 6.63 -19.23
CA TYR A 72 26.25 7.68 -18.74
C TYR A 72 24.82 7.50 -19.28
N ARG A 73 23.88 8.14 -18.61
CA ARG A 73 22.48 8.24 -19.05
C ARG A 73 22.04 9.69 -19.14
N LEU A 74 21.17 9.99 -20.10
CA LEU A 74 20.48 11.27 -20.16
C LEU A 74 19.07 11.11 -19.63
N LEU A 75 18.66 12.04 -18.77
CA LEU A 75 17.35 12.06 -18.16
C LEU A 75 16.78 13.47 -18.28
N PRO A 76 15.49 13.64 -18.58
CA PRO A 76 14.87 14.94 -18.36
C PRO A 76 14.89 15.24 -16.85
N VAL A 77 15.13 16.51 -16.47
CA VAL A 77 15.02 17.00 -15.08
C VAL A 77 13.64 16.67 -14.50
N SER A 78 12.62 16.66 -15.37
CA SER A 78 11.25 16.29 -15.03
C SER A 78 10.99 14.78 -15.12
N ASN A 79 11.99 13.93 -14.89
CA ASN A 79 11.77 12.49 -14.67
C ASN A 79 11.21 12.20 -13.26
N LEU A 80 10.37 13.11 -12.73
CA LEU A 80 9.49 12.80 -11.62
C LEU A 80 8.34 11.98 -12.19
N GLN A 81 8.06 10.81 -11.62
CA GLN A 81 6.82 10.13 -11.92
C GLN A 81 5.67 11.13 -11.72
N PRO A 82 4.73 11.26 -12.68
CA PRO A 82 3.69 12.29 -12.66
C PRO A 82 2.79 12.29 -11.42
N ALA A 83 2.86 11.24 -10.59
CA ALA A 83 2.12 11.12 -9.35
C ALA A 83 2.83 11.74 -8.12
N GLY A 84 4.12 12.09 -8.19
CA GLY A 84 4.85 12.72 -7.07
C GLY A 84 4.62 12.02 -5.72
N PHE A 85 4.37 12.82 -4.67
CA PHE A 85 4.04 12.32 -3.31
C PHE A 85 2.82 11.39 -3.23
N ALA A 86 1.92 11.41 -4.21
CA ALA A 86 0.77 10.49 -4.20
C ALA A 86 1.22 9.05 -4.46
N PHE A 87 2.27 8.83 -5.26
CA PHE A 87 2.82 7.51 -5.51
C PHE A 87 3.43 6.91 -4.24
N ASP A 88 4.25 7.68 -3.53
CA ASP A 88 4.89 7.24 -2.29
C ASP A 88 3.86 6.89 -1.21
N ASN A 89 2.75 7.63 -1.16
CA ASN A 89 1.63 7.31 -0.27
C ASN A 89 0.92 6.01 -0.65
N VAL A 90 0.75 5.73 -1.94
CA VAL A 90 0.18 4.47 -2.43
C VAL A 90 1.10 3.29 -2.12
N VAL A 91 2.41 3.44 -2.32
CA VAL A 91 3.40 2.41 -1.96
C VAL A 91 3.37 2.14 -0.46
N ARG A 92 3.38 3.20 0.36
CA ARG A 92 3.27 3.07 1.83
C ARG A 92 1.98 2.36 2.25
N LEU A 93 0.83 2.73 1.65
CA LEU A 93 -0.45 2.09 1.90
C LEU A 93 -0.45 0.62 1.49
N ALA A 94 0.13 0.28 0.34
CA ALA A 94 0.22 -1.10 -0.13
C ALA A 94 1.07 -1.95 0.82
N CYS A 95 2.23 -1.44 1.26
CA CYS A 95 3.07 -2.13 2.24
C CYS A 95 2.38 -2.31 3.60
N MET A 96 1.65 -1.28 4.06
CA MET A 96 0.90 -1.35 5.31
C MET A 96 -0.24 -2.37 5.24
N ALA A 97 -0.99 -2.39 4.14
CA ALA A 97 -2.07 -3.35 3.93
C ALA A 97 -1.57 -4.79 3.86
N ALA A 98 -0.41 -5.03 3.23
CA ALA A 98 0.22 -6.35 3.22
C ALA A 98 0.63 -6.80 4.62
N ALA A 99 1.23 -5.91 5.42
CA ALA A 99 1.62 -6.20 6.80
C ALA A 99 0.40 -6.49 7.70
N GLU A 100 -0.72 -5.77 7.52
CA GLU A 100 -1.96 -6.05 8.24
C GLU A 100 -2.55 -7.42 7.87
N ALA A 101 -2.51 -7.80 6.59
CA ALA A 101 -2.99 -9.11 6.15
C ALA A 101 -2.17 -10.27 6.76
N GLU A 102 -0.85 -10.11 6.87
CA GLU A 102 0.02 -11.10 7.52
C GLU A 102 -0.20 -11.15 9.04
N LEU A 103 -0.44 -10.01 9.70
CA LEU A 103 -0.76 -9.97 11.13
C LEU A 103 -2.07 -10.72 11.45
N ASP A 104 -3.10 -10.54 10.60
CA ASP A 104 -4.40 -11.19 10.76
C ASP A 104 -4.30 -12.72 10.67
N ASP A 105 -3.33 -13.24 9.91
CA ASP A 105 -3.03 -14.67 9.81
C ASP A 105 -2.34 -15.21 11.08
N VAL A 106 -1.36 -14.46 11.62
CA VAL A 106 -0.61 -14.85 12.82
C VAL A 106 -1.48 -14.84 14.08
N GLN A 107 -2.45 -13.92 14.19
CA GLN A 107 -3.12 -13.64 15.46
C GLN A 107 -4.22 -14.64 15.88
N THR A 108 -4.32 -15.82 15.26
CA THR A 108 -5.33 -16.86 15.59
C THR A 108 -6.79 -16.34 15.58
N ILE A 109 -7.04 -15.20 14.91
CA ILE A 109 -8.37 -14.60 14.78
C ILE A 109 -9.25 -15.47 13.87
N TRP A 110 -8.64 -16.21 12.95
CA TRP A 110 -9.32 -17.15 12.06
C TRP A 110 -10.10 -18.23 12.79
N GLU A 111 -9.59 -18.80 13.88
CA GLU A 111 -10.32 -19.82 14.67
C GLU A 111 -11.57 -19.23 15.32
N ASN A 112 -11.47 -18.00 15.82
CA ASN A 112 -12.60 -17.27 16.40
C ASN A 112 -13.64 -16.87 15.33
N LYS A 113 -13.20 -16.44 14.15
CA LYS A 113 -14.07 -16.14 12.99
C LYS A 113 -14.79 -17.42 12.53
N TYR A 114 -14.10 -18.57 12.47
CA TYR A 114 -14.68 -19.85 12.08
C TYR A 114 -15.71 -20.35 13.09
N GLY A 115 -15.42 -20.27 14.39
CA GLY A 115 -16.37 -20.67 15.45
C GLY A 115 -17.65 -19.83 15.45
N GLN A 116 -17.54 -18.53 15.22
CA GLN A 116 -18.70 -17.64 15.12
C GLN A 116 -19.51 -17.90 13.85
N ALA A 117 -18.84 -18.09 12.70
CA ALA A 117 -19.50 -18.40 11.43
C ALA A 117 -20.26 -19.73 11.49
N LEU A 118 -19.67 -20.78 12.06
CA LEU A 118 -20.31 -22.09 12.22
C LEU A 118 -21.55 -22.02 13.11
N SER A 119 -21.46 -21.31 14.24
CA SER A 119 -22.60 -21.11 15.16
C SER A 119 -23.74 -20.34 14.48
N ASN A 120 -23.43 -19.34 13.67
CA ASN A 120 -24.44 -18.55 12.96
C ASN A 120 -25.06 -19.31 11.79
N ALA A 121 -24.27 -20.08 11.04
CA ALA A 121 -24.77 -20.99 10.01
C ALA A 121 -25.75 -22.02 10.61
N LEU A 122 -25.40 -22.63 11.75
CA LEU A 122 -26.28 -23.56 12.47
C LEU A 122 -27.59 -22.89 12.92
N LYS A 123 -27.54 -21.65 13.40
CA LYS A 123 -28.75 -20.89 13.78
C LYS A 123 -29.65 -20.58 12.59
N ILE A 124 -29.07 -20.32 11.42
CA ILE A 124 -29.82 -20.08 10.19
C ILE A 124 -30.41 -21.39 9.69
N ASP A 125 -29.64 -22.47 9.69
CA ASP A 125 -30.10 -23.80 9.27
C ASP A 125 -31.23 -24.32 10.18
N ALA A 126 -31.11 -24.13 11.49
CA ALA A 126 -32.17 -24.42 12.45
C ALA A 126 -33.44 -23.56 12.29
N ARG A 127 -33.36 -22.45 11.53
CA ARG A 127 -34.53 -21.64 11.13
C ARG A 127 -35.13 -22.11 9.80
N SER A 128 -34.34 -22.71 8.91
CA SER A 128 -34.80 -23.30 7.64
C SER A 128 -35.29 -24.73 7.77
N ALA A 129 -34.85 -25.47 8.80
CA ALA A 129 -35.45 -26.75 9.15
C ALA A 129 -36.93 -26.52 9.51
N PRO A 130 -37.89 -27.27 8.91
CA PRO A 130 -39.30 -27.11 9.20
C PRO A 130 -39.50 -27.27 10.70
N ARG A 131 -39.91 -26.18 11.36
CA ARG A 131 -40.27 -26.19 12.79
C ARG A 131 -41.38 -27.20 12.94
N THR A 132 -41.02 -28.40 13.43
CA THR A 132 -41.93 -29.49 13.83
C THR A 132 -43.32 -29.26 13.30
N VAL A 133 -43.60 -29.79 12.09
CA VAL A 133 -44.97 -29.90 11.62
C VAL A 133 -45.81 -30.36 12.80
N GLY A 134 -46.67 -29.47 13.29
CA GLY A 134 -47.37 -29.67 14.56
C GLY A 134 -48.02 -31.04 14.54
N ASN A 135 -47.98 -31.74 15.68
CA ASN A 135 -48.50 -33.10 15.87
C ASN A 135 -49.59 -33.45 14.84
N PHE A 136 -49.23 -34.17 13.78
CA PHE A 136 -50.17 -34.62 12.77
C PHE A 136 -51.01 -35.73 13.39
N GLY A 137 -52.07 -35.32 14.10
CA GLY A 137 -53.18 -36.19 14.45
C GLY A 137 -52.82 -37.46 15.21
N GLY A 138 -52.22 -37.33 16.39
CA GLY A 138 -52.29 -38.38 17.41
C GLY A 138 -53.64 -38.31 18.15
N MET A 139 -54.62 -39.08 17.69
CA MET A 139 -55.89 -39.34 18.39
C MET A 139 -55.63 -39.89 19.79
N GLY A 140 -56.17 -39.28 20.86
CA GLY A 140 -56.02 -39.86 22.21
C GLY A 140 -56.16 -38.96 23.43
N TRP A 141 -57.31 -38.30 23.62
CA TRP A 141 -57.90 -38.08 24.97
C TRP A 141 -57.27 -37.14 26.02
N ALA A 142 -56.37 -36.20 25.67
CA ALA A 142 -56.00 -35.13 26.64
C ALA A 142 -55.58 -33.80 25.98
N PRO A 143 -56.50 -32.85 25.73
CA PRO A 143 -56.13 -31.46 25.52
C PRO A 143 -55.90 -30.77 26.88
N TYR A 144 -55.12 -29.69 26.90
CA TYR A 144 -54.92 -28.71 28.01
C TYR A 144 -53.63 -28.71 28.84
N SER A 145 -52.55 -29.40 28.46
CA SER A 145 -51.24 -29.13 29.11
C SER A 145 -50.03 -28.94 28.18
N ALA A 146 -50.17 -29.14 26.87
CA ALA A 146 -49.06 -28.95 25.93
C ALA A 146 -48.86 -27.51 25.41
N LEU A 147 -49.65 -26.54 25.88
CA LEU A 147 -49.57 -25.13 25.41
C LEU A 147 -48.88 -24.16 26.38
N VAL A 148 -48.13 -24.63 27.38
CA VAL A 148 -47.41 -23.73 28.28
C VAL A 148 -45.95 -24.13 28.39
N ARG A 149 -45.16 -23.63 27.41
CA ARG A 149 -43.81 -23.07 27.61
C ARG A 149 -43.37 -22.40 26.31
N ARG A 150 -44.03 -21.29 25.96
CA ARG A 150 -43.38 -20.23 25.18
C ARG A 150 -42.23 -19.69 26.03
N ARG A 151 -41.02 -20.21 25.82
CA ARG A 151 -39.83 -19.55 26.35
C ARG A 151 -39.60 -18.31 25.49
N TYR A 152 -39.88 -17.15 26.09
CA TYR A 152 -39.40 -15.85 25.67
C TYR A 152 -37.89 -15.93 25.44
N TYR A 153 -37.43 -15.53 24.26
CA TYR A 153 -36.04 -15.11 24.09
C TYR A 153 -36.02 -13.60 24.33
N ASP A 154 -35.52 -13.20 25.49
CA ASP A 154 -35.17 -11.82 25.83
C ASP A 154 -34.03 -11.40 24.91
N TYR A 155 -34.35 -10.67 23.84
CA TYR A 155 -33.35 -10.03 22.99
C TYR A 155 -33.03 -8.66 23.62
N GLY A 156 -31.84 -8.54 24.20
CA GLY A 156 -31.18 -7.23 24.36
C GLY A 156 -31.10 -6.63 25.77
N ARG A 157 -30.66 -7.37 26.78
CA ARG A 157 -29.96 -6.73 27.91
C ARG A 157 -28.46 -6.74 27.66
N ASN A 158 -27.96 -5.57 27.30
CA ASN A 158 -26.53 -5.23 27.30
C ASN A 158 -25.94 -5.54 28.68
N ASN A 159 -25.15 -6.61 28.78
CA ASN A 159 -24.27 -6.84 29.92
C ASN A 159 -22.98 -6.04 29.74
N TYR A 160 -23.10 -4.71 29.81
CA TYR A 160 -22.03 -3.86 30.33
C TYR A 160 -22.55 -3.32 31.65
N VAL A 161 -22.24 -4.05 32.73
CA VAL A 161 -22.33 -3.51 34.09
C VAL A 161 -20.90 -3.45 34.58
N ASP A 162 -20.28 -2.28 34.43
CA ASP A 162 -19.03 -1.91 35.06
C ASP A 162 -19.17 -2.14 36.58
N THR A 163 -18.38 -3.05 37.14
CA THR A 163 -18.39 -3.34 38.58
C THR A 163 -17.62 -2.32 39.42
N ASN A 164 -17.45 -1.08 38.95
CA ASN A 164 -16.61 -0.07 39.60
C ASN A 164 -17.23 1.33 39.67
N THR A 165 -18.49 1.44 40.12
CA THR A 165 -19.02 2.75 40.54
C THR A 165 -19.67 2.64 41.93
N PRO A 166 -19.03 3.18 42.98
CA PRO A 166 -19.56 3.15 44.34
C PRO A 166 -20.59 4.26 44.53
N GLY A 167 -21.75 3.89 45.06
CA GLY A 167 -22.78 4.83 45.55
C GLY A 167 -24.11 4.68 44.83
N TYR A 168 -25.08 4.06 45.50
CA TYR A 168 -26.28 4.75 46.00
C TYR A 168 -27.14 3.75 46.77
N ILE A 169 -27.18 3.95 48.08
CA ILE A 169 -28.12 3.33 49.02
C ILE A 169 -29.50 3.95 48.76
N SER A 170 -30.55 3.14 48.64
CA SER A 170 -31.93 3.55 48.87
C SER A 170 -32.76 2.36 49.33
N GLY A 171 -33.32 2.45 50.54
CA GLY A 171 -34.47 1.63 50.93
C GLY A 171 -34.39 0.87 52.25
N MET A 172 -34.18 1.56 53.37
CA MET A 172 -35.07 1.47 54.53
C MET A 172 -35.56 2.87 54.85
#